data_AF-A0A817HXB2-F1
#
_entry.id   AF-A0A817HXB2-F1
#
_cell.length_a   1.000
_cell.length_b   1.000
_cell.length_c   1.000
_cell.angle_alpha   90.00
_cell.angle_beta   90.00
_cell.angle_gamma   90.00
#
_symmetry.space_group_name_H-M   'P 1'
#
loop_
_entity.id
_entity.type
_entity.pdbx_description
1 polymer ?
#
loop_
_entity_poly.entity_id
_entity_poly.type
_entity_poly.pdbx_seq_one_letter_code
_entity_poly.pdbx_strand_id
1 'polypeptide(L)'
;MKRHLIPSSVASKEPSTNLSHLQQIDSQLTLMLFLQSLIAIIAYIPFGAAVLYFNITGEWTKSSIRQAWEQVIANIIRLFSYLFAATGFYVSMISNHGFRGQFMRSFRIKTRVHPQEGTRIIVKPLTTRVIQ
;
A
#
# COMPACT_ATOMS: atom_id res chain seq x y z
N MET A 1 -11.15 -51.69 -49.97
CA MET A 1 -11.85 -51.22 -48.75
C MET A 1 -10.83 -50.79 -47.70
N LYS A 2 -10.53 -49.49 -47.59
CA LYS A 2 -9.64 -48.92 -46.57
C LYS A 2 -10.50 -48.31 -45.47
N ARG A 3 -10.45 -48.85 -44.25
CA ARG A 3 -11.11 -48.25 -43.08
C ARG A 3 -10.26 -47.08 -42.60
N HIS A 4 -10.77 -45.87 -42.76
CA HIS A 4 -10.19 -44.66 -42.21
C HIS A 4 -10.65 -44.56 -40.75
N LEU A 5 -9.79 -44.96 -39.83
CA LEU A 5 -9.99 -44.78 -38.39
C LEU A 5 -9.52 -43.38 -38.03
N ILE A 6 -10.47 -42.48 -37.80
CA ILE A 6 -10.23 -41.15 -37.23
C ILE A 6 -10.03 -41.37 -35.72
N PRO A 7 -8.87 -41.04 -35.13
CA PRO A 7 -8.71 -41.12 -33.69
C PRO A 7 -9.48 -39.97 -33.02
N SER A 8 -10.63 -40.33 -32.46
CA SER A 8 -11.32 -39.57 -31.42
C SER A 8 -10.48 -39.61 -30.14
N SER A 9 -9.72 -38.55 -29.87
CA SER A 9 -9.46 -38.10 -28.49
C SER A 9 -8.91 -36.68 -28.48
N VAL A 10 -9.78 -35.71 -28.75
CA VAL A 10 -9.52 -34.34 -28.30
C VAL A 10 -9.77 -34.35 -26.80
N ALA A 11 -8.75 -34.74 -26.04
CA ALA A 11 -8.73 -34.57 -24.60
C ALA A 11 -8.74 -33.06 -24.33
N SER A 12 -9.91 -32.51 -24.03
CA SER A 12 -10.11 -31.18 -23.49
C SER A 12 -9.40 -31.10 -22.15
N LYS A 13 -8.16 -30.60 -22.18
CA LYS A 13 -7.36 -30.28 -20.99
C LYS A 13 -7.97 -29.03 -20.37
N GLU A 14 -8.96 -29.22 -19.52
CA GLU A 14 -9.56 -28.15 -18.73
C GLU A 14 -8.52 -27.48 -17.80
N PRO A 15 -8.71 -26.19 -17.47
CA PRO A 15 -7.68 -25.30 -16.94
C PRO A 15 -7.44 -25.52 -15.44
N SER A 16 -6.58 -26.48 -15.09
CA SER A 16 -6.13 -26.72 -13.72
C SER A 16 -5.20 -25.64 -13.14
N THR A 17 -4.84 -24.62 -13.93
CA THR A 17 -3.91 -23.56 -13.52
C THR A 17 -4.55 -22.46 -12.67
N ASN A 18 -5.85 -22.22 -12.78
CA ASN A 18 -6.52 -21.13 -12.06
C ASN A 18 -6.68 -21.39 -10.55
N LEU A 19 -6.87 -22.66 -10.15
CA LEU A 19 -6.97 -23.05 -8.73
C LEU A 19 -5.67 -22.76 -7.97
N SER A 20 -4.51 -23.04 -8.61
CA SER A 20 -3.19 -22.79 -8.01
C SER A 20 -2.94 -21.29 -7.80
N HIS A 21 -3.40 -20.43 -8.71
CA HIS A 21 -3.24 -18.98 -8.59
C HIS A 21 -4.10 -18.37 -7.46
N LEU A 22 -5.35 -18.82 -7.31
CA LEU A 22 -6.22 -18.39 -6.20
C LEU A 22 -5.64 -18.82 -4.85
N GLN A 23 -5.16 -20.06 -4.75
CA GLN A 23 -4.56 -20.57 -3.52
C GLN A 23 -3.25 -19.81 -3.16
N GLN A 24 -2.47 -19.40 -4.15
CA GLN A 24 -1.30 -18.54 -3.92
C GLN A 24 -1.70 -17.17 -3.35
N ILE A 25 -2.74 -16.53 -3.91
CA ILE A 25 -3.25 -15.25 -3.39
C ILE A 25 -3.72 -15.40 -1.94
N ASP A 26 -4.50 -16.44 -1.64
CA ASP A 26 -5.00 -16.67 -0.28
C ASP A 26 -3.87 -16.89 0.73
N SER A 27 -2.84 -17.64 0.34
CA SER A 27 -1.67 -17.86 1.19
C SER A 27 -0.89 -16.57 1.46
N GLN A 28 -0.74 -15.70 0.45
CA GLN A 28 -0.08 -14.40 0.59
C GLN A 28 -0.88 -13.45 1.48
N LEU A 29 -2.20 -13.39 1.29
CA LEU A 29 -3.08 -12.56 2.11
C LEU A 29 -3.08 -13.01 3.57
N THR A 30 -3.13 -14.32 3.80
CA THR A 30 -3.08 -14.90 5.15
C THR A 30 -1.77 -14.56 5.85
N LEU A 31 -0.63 -14.69 5.15
CA LEU A 31 0.68 -14.33 5.71
C LEU A 31 0.78 -12.82 5.99
N MET A 32 0.21 -11.98 5.12
CA MET A 32 0.18 -10.53 5.31
C MET A 32 -0.62 -10.15 6.56
N LEU A 33 -1.82 -10.71 6.71
CA LEU A 33 -2.69 -10.50 7.87
C LEU A 33 -2.05 -11.02 9.15
N PHE A 34 -1.37 -12.17 9.09
CA PHE A 34 -0.65 -12.74 10.22
C PHE A 34 0.48 -11.81 10.69
N LEU A 35 1.34 -11.34 9.77
CA LEU A 35 2.39 -10.38 10.10
C LEU A 35 1.81 -9.09 10.68
N GLN A 36 0.77 -8.55 10.05
CA GLN A 36 0.14 -7.32 10.52
C GLN A 36 -0.46 -7.48 11.93
N SER A 37 -1.07 -8.63 12.22
CA SER A 37 -1.61 -8.95 13.54
C SER A 37 -0.50 -9.10 14.58
N LEU A 38 0.60 -9.76 14.24
CA LEU A 38 1.74 -9.92 15.14
C LEU A 38 2.34 -8.55 15.52
N ILE A 39 2.58 -7.69 14.53
CA ILE A 39 3.11 -6.35 14.77
C ILE A 39 2.10 -5.52 15.57
N ALA A 40 0.80 -5.65 15.28
CA ALA A 40 -0.26 -4.97 16.04
C ALA A 40 -0.23 -5.35 17.52
N ILE A 41 -0.15 -6.64 17.84
CA ILE A 41 -0.09 -7.12 19.23
C ILE A 41 1.12 -6.52 19.96
N ILE A 42 2.30 -6.57 19.35
CA ILE A 42 3.54 -6.05 19.94
C ILE A 42 3.46 -4.52 20.13
N ALA A 43 2.82 -3.79 19.22
CA ALA A 43 2.70 -2.33 19.31
C ALA A 43 1.60 -1.85 20.27
N TYR A 44 0.43 -2.52 20.28
CA TYR A 44 -0.75 -2.07 21.03
C TYR A 44 -0.73 -2.50 22.49
N ILE A 45 -0.12 -3.64 22.85
CA ILE A 45 0.00 -4.05 24.27
C ILE A 45 0.71 -2.99 25.11
N PRO A 46 1.94 -2.55 24.78
CA PRO A 46 2.65 -1.54 25.59
C PRO A 46 1.92 -0.19 25.59
N PHE A 47 1.26 0.16 24.48
CA PHE A 47 0.43 1.36 24.41
C PHE A 47 -0.76 1.30 25.37
N GLY A 48 -1.53 0.22 25.34
CA GLY A 48 -2.67 0.01 26.24
C GLY A 48 -2.24 -0.04 27.71
N ALA A 49 -1.14 -0.74 28.01
CA ALA A 49 -0.58 -0.80 29.36
C ALA A 49 -0.16 0.57 29.88
N ALA A 50 0.50 1.40 29.05
CA ALA A 50 0.89 2.75 29.42
C ALA A 50 -0.33 3.66 29.66
N VAL A 51 -1.33 3.62 28.77
CA VAL A 51 -2.59 4.38 28.95
C VAL A 51 -3.28 3.99 30.25
N LEU A 52 -3.38 2.70 30.54
CA LEU A 52 -4.00 2.22 31.77
C LEU A 52 -3.22 2.66 33.01
N TYR A 53 -1.88 2.56 32.98
CA TYR A 53 -1.01 3.04 34.05
C TYR A 53 -1.19 4.55 34.31
N PHE A 54 -1.25 5.37 33.26
CA PHE A 54 -1.44 6.83 33.41
C PHE A 54 -2.80 7.19 33.98
N ASN A 55 -3.86 6.48 33.59
CA ASN A 55 -5.20 6.71 34.16
C ASN A 55 -5.25 6.33 35.65
N ILE A 56 -4.65 5.21 36.05
CA ILE A 56 -4.65 4.76 37.46
C ILE A 56 -3.81 5.68 38.35
N THR A 57 -2.65 6.12 37.85
CA THR A 57 -1.67 6.87 38.64
C THR A 57 -1.73 8.37 38.43
N GLY A 58 -2.76 8.88 37.73
CA GLY A 58 -2.88 10.30 37.38
C GLY A 58 -2.94 11.24 38.58
N GLU A 59 -3.67 10.84 39.63
CA GLU A 59 -3.88 11.64 40.85
C GLU A 59 -2.78 11.44 41.91
N TRP A 60 -1.78 10.61 41.63
CA TRP A 60 -0.74 10.32 42.62
C TRP A 60 0.32 11.42 42.62
N THR A 61 0.70 11.89 43.81
CA THR A 61 1.78 12.87 43.96
C THR A 61 3.11 12.23 43.55
N LYS A 62 3.58 12.53 42.34
CA LYS A 62 4.82 12.00 41.77
C LYS A 62 5.94 13.01 41.89
N SER A 63 7.16 12.50 42.09
CA SER A 63 8.38 13.31 42.01
C SER A 63 8.58 13.82 40.57
N SER A 64 9.14 15.03 40.41
CA SER A 64 9.41 15.65 39.12
C SER A 64 10.28 14.78 38.20
N ILE A 65 11.24 14.05 38.77
CA ILE A 65 12.09 13.13 38.00
C ILE A 65 11.30 11.95 37.43
N ARG A 66 10.34 11.41 38.20
CA ARG A 66 9.50 10.29 37.77
C ARG A 66 8.55 10.74 36.67
N GLN A 67 8.00 11.94 36.78
CA GLN A 67 7.14 12.51 35.76
C GLN A 67 7.89 12.73 34.44
N ALA A 68 9.14 13.19 34.48
CA ALA A 68 9.98 13.33 33.29
C ALA A 68 10.22 11.98 32.59
N TRP A 69 10.53 10.93 33.36
CA TRP A 69 10.70 9.57 32.82
C TRP A 69 9.42 9.02 32.19
N GLU A 70 8.29 9.18 32.87
CA GLU A 70 6.98 8.80 32.37
C GLU A 70 6.66 9.47 31.03
N GLN A 71 7.01 10.74 30.87
CA GLN A 71 6.83 11.47 29.62
C GLN A 71 7.72 10.94 28.48
N VAL A 72 8.98 10.61 28.77
CA VAL A 72 9.91 10.01 27.79
C VAL A 72 9.36 8.66 27.32
N ILE A 73 8.93 7.82 28.25
CA ILE A 73 8.34 6.51 27.93
C ILE A 73 7.08 6.68 27.07
N ALA A 74 6.20 7.60 27.42
CA ALA A 74 4.99 7.89 26.63
C ALA A 74 5.31 8.31 25.19
N ASN A 75 6.35 9.13 24.99
CA ASN A 75 6.80 9.55 23.67
C ASN A 75 7.42 8.40 22.86
N ILE A 76 8.21 7.54 23.50
CA ILE A 76 8.76 6.34 22.86
C ILE A 76 7.62 5.43 22.37
N ILE A 77 6.63 5.18 23.23
CA ILE A 77 5.46 4.36 22.89
C ILE A 77 4.65 4.98 21.74
N ARG A 78 4.45 6.31 21.74
CA ARG A 78 3.82 7.02 20.60
C ARG A 78 4.61 6.85 19.30
N LEU A 79 5.94 6.90 19.37
CA LEU A 79 6.79 6.70 18.21
C LEU A 79 6.59 5.29 17.61
N PHE A 80 6.48 4.27 18.45
CA PHE A 80 6.15 2.90 18.00
C PHE A 80 4.78 2.82 17.34
N SER A 81 3.77 3.54 17.84
CA SER A 81 2.46 3.60 17.20
C SER A 81 2.50 4.22 15.79
N TYR A 82 3.31 5.26 15.59
CA TYR A 82 3.52 5.81 14.24
C TYR A 82 4.29 4.85 13.33
N LEU A 83 5.28 4.14 13.88
CA LEU A 83 6.02 3.12 13.15
C LEU A 83 5.10 1.98 12.69
N PHE A 84 4.10 1.62 13.50
CA PHE A 84 3.06 0.65 13.15
C PHE A 84 2.26 1.08 11.92
N ALA A 85 1.82 2.34 11.88
CA ALA A 85 1.11 2.88 10.71
C ALA A 85 1.96 2.79 9.42
N ALA A 86 3.27 3.04 9.54
CA ALA A 86 4.19 2.89 8.42
C ALA A 86 4.44 1.42 8.03
N THR A 87 4.37 0.47 8.97
CA THR A 87 4.67 -0.95 8.69
C THR A 87 3.64 -1.58 7.76
N GLY A 88 2.36 -1.16 7.82
CA GLY A 88 1.33 -1.63 6.87
C GLY A 88 1.69 -1.33 5.41
N PHE A 89 2.30 -0.17 5.16
CA PHE A 89 2.84 0.19 3.84
C PHE A 89 4.02 -0.72 3.45
N TYR A 90 4.98 -0.95 4.35
CA TYR A 90 6.13 -1.81 4.05
C TYR A 90 5.76 -3.28 3.85
N VAL A 91 4.84 -3.81 4.67
CA VAL A 91 4.32 -5.18 4.54
C VAL A 91 3.60 -5.32 3.19
N SER A 92 2.79 -4.34 2.81
CA SER A 92 2.13 -4.30 1.50
C SER A 92 3.14 -4.21 0.34
N MET A 93 4.22 -3.45 0.50
CA MET A 93 5.28 -3.32 -0.49
C MET A 93 6.10 -4.62 -0.64
N ILE A 94 6.34 -5.37 0.45
CA ILE A 94 7.11 -6.61 0.41
C ILE A 94 6.27 -7.79 -0.09
N SER A 95 5.01 -7.89 0.35
CA SER A 95 4.16 -9.06 0.10
C SER A 95 3.63 -9.13 -1.32
N ASN A 96 3.31 -7.99 -1.95
CA ASN A 96 2.63 -7.97 -3.25
C ASN A 96 3.58 -7.56 -4.39
N HIS A 97 4.01 -8.55 -5.17
CA HIS A 97 4.86 -8.34 -6.35
C HIS A 97 4.18 -7.44 -7.42
N GLY A 98 2.86 -7.56 -7.57
CA GLY A 98 2.07 -6.71 -8.47
C GLY A 98 2.00 -5.26 -7.98
N PHE A 99 1.84 -5.06 -6.68
CA PHE A 99 1.85 -3.73 -6.05
C PHE A 99 3.20 -3.04 -6.24
N ARG A 100 4.33 -3.73 -6.04
CA ARG A 100 5.67 -3.18 -6.35
C ARG A 100 5.78 -2.69 -7.80
N GLY A 101 5.25 -3.47 -8.74
CA GLY A 101 5.25 -3.11 -10.16
C GLY A 101 4.44 -1.85 -10.45
N GLN A 102 3.24 -1.71 -9.89
CA GLN A 102 2.40 -0.52 -10.05
C GLN A 102 2.98 0.70 -9.33
N PHE A 103 3.52 0.51 -8.13
CA PHE A 103 4.18 1.56 -7.35
C PHE A 103 5.37 2.12 -8.13
N MET A 104 6.31 1.27 -8.57
CA MET A 104 7.46 1.70 -9.38
C MET A 104 7.05 2.40 -10.68
N ARG A 105 5.97 1.96 -11.33
CA ARG A 105 5.41 2.64 -12.52
C ARG A 105 4.89 4.03 -12.20
N SER A 106 4.20 4.19 -11.07
CA SER A 106 3.66 5.49 -10.63
C SER A 106 4.79 6.50 -10.34
N PHE A 107 5.92 6.05 -9.79
CA PHE A 107 7.10 6.90 -9.59
C PHE A 107 7.83 7.25 -10.90
N ARG A 108 7.75 6.39 -11.93
CA ARG A 108 8.35 6.67 -13.25
C ARG A 108 7.54 7.65 -14.11
N ILE A 109 6.24 7.80 -13.88
CA ILE A 109 5.36 8.63 -14.74
C ILE A 109 5.54 10.13 -14.46
N LYS A 110 6.14 10.53 -13.32
CA LYS A 110 6.21 11.93 -12.90
C LYS A 110 7.24 12.80 -13.66
N THR A 111 8.01 12.24 -14.59
CA THR A 111 9.06 13.00 -15.33
C THR A 111 8.64 13.44 -16.74
N ARG A 112 7.37 13.23 -17.14
CA ARG A 112 6.83 13.82 -18.38
C ARG A 112 5.89 14.98 -18.07
N VAL A 113 6.40 15.99 -17.39
CA VAL A 113 5.83 17.33 -17.51
C VAL A 113 6.16 17.78 -18.93
N HIS A 114 5.16 17.76 -19.80
CA HIS A 114 5.24 18.35 -21.13
C HIS A 114 5.85 19.75 -20.99
N PRO A 115 6.99 20.07 -21.65
CA PRO A 115 7.30 21.46 -21.91
C PRO A 115 6.09 22.04 -22.63
N GLN A 116 5.49 23.08 -22.06
CA GLN A 116 4.42 23.82 -22.72
C GLN A 116 4.91 24.17 -24.12
N GLU A 117 4.33 23.51 -25.10
CA GLU A 117 4.49 23.81 -26.50
C GLU A 117 3.84 25.18 -26.67
N GLY A 118 4.71 26.19 -26.78
CA GLY A 118 4.34 27.59 -26.86
C GLY A 118 3.21 27.76 -27.86
N THR A 119 2.07 28.21 -27.34
CA THR A 119 0.89 28.59 -28.10
C THR A 119 1.34 29.60 -29.15
N ARG A 120 1.57 29.16 -30.39
CA ARG A 120 1.72 30.06 -31.53
C ARG A 120 0.37 30.72 -31.73
N ILE A 121 0.25 31.94 -31.22
CA ILE A 121 -0.86 32.84 -31.50
C ILE A 121 -0.80 33.12 -33.01
N ILE A 122 -1.63 32.41 -33.78
CA ILE A 122 -1.85 32.72 -35.19
C ILE A 122 -2.70 33.99 -35.21
N VAL A 123 -2.04 35.13 -35.32
CA VAL A 123 -2.69 36.41 -35.56
C VAL A 123 -3.23 36.38 -37.00
N LYS A 124 -4.54 36.17 -37.16
CA LYS A 124 -5.20 36.34 -38.46
C LYS A 124 -5.23 37.84 -38.81
N PRO A 125 -4.75 38.26 -40.00
CA PRO A 125 -4.82 39.65 -40.41
C PRO A 125 -6.27 40.06 -40.65
N LEU A 126 -6.64 41.21 -40.09
CA LEU A 126 -7.96 41.83 -40.17
C LEU A 126 -8.16 42.40 -41.59
N THR A 127 -9.00 41.75 -42.39
CA THR A 127 -9.35 42.21 -43.74
C THR A 127 -10.35 43.37 -43.64
N THR A 128 -9.84 44.60 -43.77
CA THR A 128 -10.63 45.82 -43.87
C THR A 128 -11.44 45.80 -45.16
N ARG A 129 -12.76 45.55 -45.07
CA ARG A 129 -13.69 45.81 -46.17
C ARG A 129 -14.00 47.30 -46.22
N VAL A 130 -13.52 47.96 -47.26
CA VAL A 130 -13.95 49.28 -47.68
C VAL A 130 -15.36 49.15 -48.26
N ILE A 131 -16.33 49.80 -47.65
CA ILE A 131 -17.68 49.98 -48.20
C ILE A 131 -17.67 51.34 -48.88
N GLN A 132 -17.95 51.34 -50.19
CA GLN A 132 -18.25 52.54 -50.99
C GLN A 132 -19.71 52.92 -50.82
#